data_AF-A0A521HL25-F1
#
_entry.id   AF-A0A521HL25-F1
#
_cell.length_a   1.000
_cell.length_b   1.000
_cell.length_c   1.000
_cell.angle_alpha   90.00
_cell.angle_beta   90.00
_cell.angle_gamma   90.00
#
_symmetry.space_group_name_H-M   'P 1'
#
loop_
_entity.id
_entity.type
_entity.pdbx_description
1 polymer ?
#
loop_
_entity_poly.entity_id
_entity_poly.type
_entity_poly.pdbx_seq_one_letter_code
_entity_poly.pdbx_strand_id
1 'polypeptide(L)'
;MLLYDTLDRFEKKYAHLKKKGLRINGLKMIDPKRKKHVIDVSRPLIFDNRTLPKSFEGLDVKTIIHGDLPSEFKVDRTKPDWQKKEYIWAPERFEHFVDRCSVELKKQLGNPAMSREDLLSALCFGDFEAHKSKTQLMVKEGKLPAFAS
;
A
#
# COMPACT_ATOMS: atom_id res chain seq x y z
N MET A 1 -10.39 26.95 2.40
CA MET A 1 -10.86 25.59 2.12
C MET A 1 -10.72 24.80 3.41
N LEU A 2 -11.83 24.46 4.07
CA LEU A 2 -11.78 23.79 5.37
C LEU A 2 -11.38 22.33 5.13
N LEU A 3 -10.50 21.78 5.98
CA LEU A 3 -10.02 20.39 5.87
C LEU A 3 -11.17 19.38 5.78
N TYR A 4 -12.27 19.66 6.47
CA TYR A 4 -13.48 18.85 6.46
C TYR A 4 -14.19 18.85 5.10
N ASP A 5 -14.24 19.99 4.40
CA ASP A 5 -14.83 20.03 3.05
C ASP A 5 -14.03 19.16 2.07
N THR A 6 -12.70 19.13 2.22
CA THR A 6 -11.82 18.27 1.42
C THR A 6 -12.04 16.80 1.73
N LEU A 7 -12.21 16.45 3.01
CA LEU A 7 -12.57 15.09 3.40
C LEU A 7 -13.92 14.67 2.79
N ASP A 8 -14.95 15.51 2.88
CA ASP A 8 -16.28 15.22 2.33
C ASP A 8 -16.23 14.99 0.80
N ARG A 9 -15.48 15.81 0.07
CA ARG A 9 -15.28 15.61 -1.37
C ARG A 9 -14.49 14.34 -1.67
N PHE A 10 -13.47 14.03 -0.88
CA PHE A 10 -12.72 12.79 -1.00
C PHE A 10 -13.64 11.57 -0.79
N GLU A 11 -14.46 11.59 0.26
CA GLU A 11 -15.40 10.53 0.57
C GLU A 11 -16.42 10.30 -0.54
N LYS A 12 -17.00 11.38 -1.09
CA LYS A 12 -17.94 11.29 -2.21
C LYS A 12 -17.25 10.73 -3.46
N LYS A 13 -16.06 11.22 -3.80
CA LYS A 13 -15.32 10.80 -5.00
C LYS A 13 -14.92 9.32 -4.96
N TYR A 14 -14.44 8.83 -3.82
CA TYR A 14 -13.93 7.46 -3.67
C TYR A 14 -14.91 6.50 -3.00
N ALA A 15 -16.17 6.90 -2.80
CA ALA A 15 -17.22 6.06 -2.19
C ALA A 15 -17.38 4.70 -2.91
N HIS A 16 -17.25 4.68 -4.24
CA HIS A 16 -17.37 3.46 -5.04
C HIS A 16 -16.32 2.40 -4.68
N LEU A 17 -15.14 2.80 -4.19
CA LEU A 17 -14.07 1.90 -3.76
C LEU A 17 -14.36 1.23 -2.41
N LYS A 18 -15.35 1.70 -1.63
CA LYS A 18 -15.77 1.04 -0.38
C LYS A 18 -16.24 -0.40 -0.63
N LYS A 19 -16.88 -0.65 -1.78
CA LYS A 19 -17.28 -2.00 -2.22
C LYS A 19 -16.08 -2.92 -2.51
N LYS A 20 -14.89 -2.35 -2.71
CA LYS A 20 -13.60 -3.05 -2.89
C LYS A 20 -12.79 -3.14 -1.59
N GLY A 21 -13.39 -2.79 -0.45
CA GLY A 21 -12.75 -2.86 0.86
C GLY A 21 -12.04 -1.58 1.32
N LEU A 22 -12.11 -0.47 0.57
CA LEU A 22 -11.61 0.81 1.07
C LEU A 22 -12.42 1.29 2.28
N ARG A 23 -11.73 1.72 3.32
CA ARG A 23 -12.28 2.45 4.46
C ARG A 23 -11.62 3.81 4.52
N ILE A 24 -12.42 4.85 4.61
CA ILE A 24 -11.94 6.22 4.81
C ILE A 24 -12.08 6.48 6.30
N ASN A 25 -10.95 6.59 7.00
CA ASN A 25 -10.92 6.70 8.45
C ASN A 25 -11.04 8.16 8.91
N GLY A 26 -10.90 9.11 8.00
CA GLY A 26 -11.04 10.55 8.23
C GLY A 26 -9.72 11.30 8.15
N LEU A 27 -9.64 12.43 8.85
CA LEU A 27 -8.41 13.23 8.95
C LEU A 27 -7.55 12.73 10.11
N LYS A 28 -6.24 12.66 9.88
CA LYS A 28 -5.25 12.30 10.91
C LYS A 28 -4.12 13.31 10.94
N MET A 29 -3.81 13.83 12.12
CA MET A 29 -2.63 14.66 12.31
C MET A 29 -1.40 13.76 12.44
N ILE A 30 -0.42 13.94 11.56
CA ILE A 30 0.82 13.13 11.53
C ILE A 30 2.05 13.90 12.02
N ASP A 31 1.97 15.22 12.03
CA ASP A 31 3.01 16.10 12.56
C ASP A 31 2.33 17.24 13.33
N PRO A 32 2.22 17.13 14.67
CA PRO A 32 1.64 18.17 15.49
C PRO A 32 2.39 19.49 15.44
N LYS A 33 3.73 19.45 15.31
CA LYS A 33 4.58 20.65 15.28
C LYS A 33 4.31 21.47 14.03
N ARG A 34 4.18 20.80 12.89
CA ARG A 34 3.87 21.44 11.60
C ARG A 34 2.37 21.50 11.28
N LYS A 35 1.52 21.07 12.22
CA LYS A 35 0.06 20.93 12.05
C LYS A 35 -0.33 20.18 10.77
N LYS A 36 0.48 19.20 10.36
CA LYS A 36 0.28 18.46 9.11
C LYS A 36 -0.81 17.41 9.28
N HIS A 37 -1.87 17.55 8.50
CA HIS A 37 -2.97 16.59 8.42
C HIS A 37 -2.85 15.76 7.14
N VAL A 38 -3.36 14.55 7.20
CA VAL A 38 -3.52 13.64 6.06
C VAL A 38 -4.93 13.08 6.05
N ILE A 39 -5.37 12.62 4.89
CA ILE A 39 -6.54 11.76 4.78
C ILE A 39 -6.07 10.33 5.08
N ASP A 40 -6.54 9.74 6.17
CA ASP A 40 -6.19 8.39 6.59
C ASP A 40 -7.20 7.41 5.99
N VAL A 41 -6.70 6.42 5.26
CA VAL A 41 -7.51 5.37 4.65
C VAL A 41 -6.94 4.00 5.01
N SER A 42 -7.80 2.99 5.04
CA SER A 42 -7.35 1.60 5.13
C SER A 42 -7.97 0.73 4.05
N ARG A 43 -7.25 -0.30 3.64
CA ARG A 43 -7.66 -1.22 2.56
C ARG A 43 -7.09 -2.63 2.78
N PRO A 44 -7.67 -3.68 2.18
CA PRO A 44 -7.04 -4.99 2.13
C PRO A 44 -5.71 -4.94 1.35
N LEU A 45 -4.89 -5.99 1.44
CA LEU A 45 -3.68 -6.09 0.62
C LEU A 45 -4.02 -6.15 -0.87
N ILE A 46 -5.02 -6.96 -1.23
CA ILE A 46 -5.51 -7.10 -2.60
C ILE A 46 -6.44 -5.93 -2.91
N PHE A 47 -5.84 -4.86 -3.45
CA PHE A 47 -6.52 -3.62 -3.79
C PHE A 47 -5.73 -2.91 -4.90
N ASP A 48 -6.40 -2.34 -5.89
CA ASP A 48 -5.72 -1.56 -6.93
C ASP A 48 -5.37 -0.16 -6.42
N ASN A 49 -4.14 0.00 -5.94
CA ASN A 49 -3.63 1.26 -5.38
C ASN A 49 -3.54 2.37 -6.42
N ARG A 50 -3.56 2.05 -7.73
CA ARG A 50 -3.55 3.07 -8.81
C ARG A 50 -4.85 3.87 -8.86
N THR A 51 -5.92 3.33 -8.28
CA THR A 51 -7.24 4.00 -8.18
C THR A 51 -7.32 5.02 -7.06
N LEU A 52 -6.32 5.04 -6.15
CA LEU A 52 -6.22 6.00 -5.06
C LEU A 52 -5.08 6.98 -5.32
N PRO A 53 -5.31 8.29 -5.13
CA PRO A 53 -4.25 9.26 -5.33
C PRO A 53 -3.30 9.28 -4.12
N LYS A 54 -2.04 9.68 -4.35
CA LYS A 54 -1.08 9.90 -3.25
C LYS A 54 -1.38 11.17 -2.44
N SER A 55 -2.06 12.14 -3.06
CA SER A 55 -2.56 13.35 -2.42
C SER A 55 -3.88 13.82 -3.05
N PHE A 56 -4.70 14.54 -2.29
CA PHE A 56 -5.97 15.07 -2.74
C PHE A 56 -6.17 16.48 -2.19
N GLU A 57 -6.32 17.46 -3.09
CA GLU A 57 -6.56 18.87 -2.75
C GLU A 57 -5.57 19.43 -1.72
N GLY A 58 -4.29 19.05 -1.83
CA GLY A 58 -3.21 19.51 -0.94
C GLY A 58 -3.01 18.67 0.33
N LEU A 59 -3.82 17.64 0.57
CA LEU A 59 -3.62 16.68 1.67
C LEU A 59 -3.01 15.38 1.15
N ASP A 60 -1.97 14.87 1.84
CA ASP A 60 -1.47 13.53 1.54
C ASP A 60 -2.53 12.48 1.92
N VAL A 61 -2.57 11.38 1.17
CA VAL A 61 -3.42 10.22 1.48
C VAL A 61 -2.54 9.14 2.10
N LYS A 62 -2.73 8.91 3.39
CA LYS A 62 -2.00 7.88 4.13
C LYS A 62 -2.79 6.58 4.12
N THR A 63 -2.20 5.55 3.53
CA THR A 63 -2.85 4.24 3.39
C THR A 63 -2.30 3.24 4.40
N ILE A 64 -3.21 2.51 5.05
CA ILE A 64 -2.90 1.40 5.97
C ILE A 64 -3.48 0.11 5.40
N ILE A 65 -2.69 -0.97 5.46
CA ILE A 65 -3.18 -2.30 5.07
C ILE A 65 -3.88 -2.93 6.28
N HIS A 66 -5.12 -3.38 6.10
CA HIS A 66 -5.87 -4.13 7.11
C HIS A 66 -6.19 -5.54 6.63
N GLY A 67 -6.63 -6.39 7.57
CA GLY A 67 -6.95 -7.79 7.32
C GLY A 67 -5.72 -8.68 7.35
N ASP A 68 -5.94 -9.95 7.04
CA ASP A 68 -4.89 -10.95 7.08
C ASP A 68 -3.93 -10.80 5.90
N LEU A 69 -2.65 -10.97 6.21
CA LEU A 69 -1.59 -10.96 5.22
C LEU A 69 -1.34 -12.39 4.69
N PRO A 70 -1.14 -12.56 3.37
CA PRO A 70 -0.67 -13.81 2.79
C PRO A 70 0.66 -14.25 3.42
N SER A 71 0.98 -15.53 3.28
CA SER A 71 2.20 -16.14 3.80
C SER A 71 3.47 -15.37 3.43
N GLU A 72 3.52 -14.82 2.23
CA GLU A 72 4.64 -14.06 1.67
C GLU A 72 4.93 -12.77 2.45
N PHE A 73 3.94 -12.24 3.16
CA PHE A 73 4.07 -11.01 3.95
C PHE A 73 4.08 -11.29 5.46
N LYS A 74 4.01 -12.56 5.87
CA LYS A 74 4.18 -12.95 7.27
C LYS A 74 5.66 -12.90 7.60
N VAL A 75 6.00 -12.13 8.62
CA VAL A 75 7.33 -12.07 9.23
C VAL A 75 7.22 -12.46 10.69
N ASP A 76 8.21 -13.19 11.18
CA ASP A 76 8.21 -13.61 12.57
C ASP A 76 8.65 -12.45 13.47
N ARG A 77 7.66 -11.71 13.97
CA ARG A 77 7.88 -10.54 14.84
C ARG A 77 8.32 -10.91 16.25
N THR A 78 8.32 -12.19 16.61
CA THR A 78 8.76 -12.66 17.93
C THR A 78 10.28 -12.77 18.02
N LYS A 79 10.97 -12.88 16.88
CA LYS A 79 12.44 -12.94 16.84
C LYS A 79 13.06 -11.58 17.19
N PRO A 80 14.12 -11.56 18.01
CA PRO A 80 14.89 -10.34 18.22
C PRO A 80 15.47 -9.85 16.90
N ASP A 81 15.49 -8.52 16.72
CA ASP A 81 16.01 -7.85 15.52
C ASP A 81 15.36 -8.25 14.18
N TRP A 82 14.12 -8.77 14.17
CA TRP A 82 13.43 -9.12 12.93
C TRP A 82 13.40 -7.96 11.92
N GLN A 83 13.26 -6.72 12.39
CA GLN A 83 13.24 -5.51 11.55
C GLN A 83 14.56 -5.25 10.82
N LYS A 84 15.68 -5.75 11.37
CA LYS A 84 17.01 -5.65 10.76
C LYS A 84 17.31 -6.81 9.82
N LYS A 85 16.44 -7.81 9.75
CA LYS A 85 16.62 -9.04 8.95
C LYS A 85 15.58 -9.18 7.86
N GLU A 86 14.37 -8.71 8.10
CA GLU A 86 13.25 -8.89 7.19
C GLU A 86 12.52 -7.57 6.94
N TYR A 87 12.35 -7.25 5.66
CA TYR A 87 11.47 -6.19 5.21
C TYR A 87 10.17 -6.79 4.66
N ILE A 88 9.05 -6.50 5.33
CA ILE A 88 7.71 -7.04 4.98
C ILE A 88 7.30 -6.63 3.57
N TRP A 89 7.64 -5.41 3.15
CA TRP A 89 7.24 -4.86 1.86
C TRP A 89 8.34 -4.97 0.81
N ALA A 90 9.23 -5.98 0.94
CA ALA A 90 10.23 -6.25 -0.06
C ALA A 90 9.58 -6.54 -1.43
N PRO A 91 10.07 -5.95 -2.54
CA PRO A 91 9.55 -6.18 -3.90
C PRO A 91 9.38 -7.67 -4.21
N GLU A 92 10.34 -8.50 -3.80
CA GLU A 92 10.38 -9.94 -4.01
C GLU A 92 9.16 -10.65 -3.39
N ARG A 93 8.65 -10.18 -2.26
CA ARG A 93 7.43 -10.73 -1.63
C ARG A 93 6.18 -10.44 -2.48
N PHE A 94 6.12 -9.30 -3.17
CA PHE A 94 5.04 -9.02 -4.11
C PHE A 94 5.16 -9.90 -5.36
N GLU A 95 6.37 -10.10 -5.88
CA GLU A 95 6.61 -11.00 -7.01
C GLU A 95 6.17 -12.43 -6.69
N HIS A 96 6.65 -13.01 -5.58
CA HIS A 96 6.25 -14.35 -5.14
C HIS A 96 4.73 -14.47 -4.96
N PHE A 97 4.09 -13.44 -4.40
CA PHE A 97 2.64 -13.44 -4.19
C PHE A 97 1.86 -13.40 -5.52
N VAL A 98 2.25 -12.50 -6.44
CA VAL A 98 1.64 -12.41 -7.77
C VAL A 98 1.85 -13.69 -8.56
N ASP A 99 3.07 -14.23 -8.55
CA ASP A 99 3.42 -15.43 -9.31
C ASP A 99 2.67 -16.66 -8.79
N ARG A 100 2.45 -16.78 -7.47
CA ARG A 100 1.68 -17.88 -6.88
C ARG A 100 0.18 -17.79 -7.17
N CYS A 101 -0.43 -16.60 -7.13
CA CYS A 101 -1.89 -16.48 -7.12
C CYS A 101 -2.49 -15.47 -8.12
N SER A 102 -1.79 -15.18 -9.22
CA SER A 102 -2.22 -14.23 -10.27
C SER A 102 -3.67 -14.41 -10.74
N VAL A 103 -4.14 -15.66 -10.91
CA VAL A 103 -5.52 -15.96 -11.34
C VAL A 103 -6.56 -15.45 -10.34
N GLU A 104 -6.33 -15.69 -9.04
CA GLU A 104 -7.22 -15.25 -7.97
C GLU A 104 -7.17 -13.72 -7.82
N LEU A 105 -5.98 -13.12 -7.93
CA LEU A 105 -5.80 -11.66 -7.88
C LEU A 105 -6.58 -10.96 -8.99
N LYS A 106 -6.50 -11.46 -10.22
CA LYS A 106 -7.26 -10.95 -11.37
C LYS A 106 -8.77 -10.98 -11.12
N LYS A 107 -9.27 -12.07 -10.52
CA LYS A 107 -10.69 -12.24 -10.18
C LYS A 107 -11.12 -11.24 -9.10
N GLN A 108 -10.35 -11.08 -8.04
CA GLN A 108 -10.67 -10.17 -6.93
C GLN A 108 -10.59 -8.69 -7.35
N LEU A 109 -9.59 -8.32 -8.16
CA LEU A 109 -9.48 -6.99 -8.74
C LEU A 109 -10.57 -6.74 -9.80
N GLY A 110 -11.15 -7.80 -10.37
CA GLY A 110 -12.22 -7.73 -11.35
C GLY A 110 -11.73 -7.41 -12.76
N ASN A 111 -10.47 -7.74 -13.07
CA ASN A 111 -9.88 -7.56 -14.38
C ASN A 111 -9.04 -8.80 -14.77
N PRO A 112 -9.58 -9.70 -15.61
CA PRO A 112 -8.88 -10.91 -16.03
C PRO A 112 -7.68 -10.64 -16.96
N ALA A 113 -7.67 -9.49 -17.63
CA ALA A 113 -6.67 -9.15 -18.64
C ALA A 113 -5.39 -8.53 -18.06
N MET A 114 -5.31 -8.30 -16.74
CA MET A 114 -4.12 -7.70 -16.11
C MET A 114 -2.87 -8.55 -16.41
N SER A 115 -1.80 -7.90 -16.84
CA SER A 115 -0.48 -8.54 -16.93
C SER A 115 0.12 -8.76 -15.53
N ARG A 116 1.26 -9.44 -15.46
CA ARG A 116 2.01 -9.57 -14.20
C ARG A 116 2.43 -8.21 -13.66
N GLU A 117 2.90 -7.33 -14.54
CA GLU A 117 3.37 -5.97 -14.24
C GLU A 117 2.22 -5.09 -13.75
N ASP A 118 1.02 -5.25 -14.33
CA ASP A 118 -0.20 -4.60 -13.88
C ASP A 118 -0.57 -5.02 -12.46
N LEU A 119 -0.53 -6.33 -12.17
CA LEU A 119 -0.83 -6.87 -10.84
C LEU A 119 0.16 -6.35 -9.81
N LEU A 120 1.45 -6.37 -10.15
CA LEU A 120 2.51 -5.85 -9.30
C LEU A 120 2.30 -4.36 -9.00
N SER A 121 2.02 -3.54 -10.01
CA SER A 121 1.81 -2.10 -9.81
C SER A 121 0.51 -1.81 -9.05
N ALA A 122 -0.56 -2.55 -9.32
CA ALA A 122 -1.82 -2.44 -8.59
C ALA A 122 -1.63 -2.73 -7.09
N LEU A 123 -0.93 -3.81 -6.74
CA LEU A 123 -0.72 -4.22 -5.35
C LEU A 123 0.37 -3.41 -4.64
N CYS A 124 1.45 -3.10 -5.34
CA CYS A 124 2.63 -2.43 -4.79
C CYS A 124 2.52 -0.91 -4.92
N PHE A 125 1.66 -0.32 -4.09
CA PHE A 125 1.57 1.13 -3.87
C PHE A 125 1.34 1.98 -5.14
N GLY A 126 0.84 1.37 -6.22
CA GLY A 126 0.51 2.03 -7.49
C GLY A 126 1.66 2.05 -8.50
N ASP A 127 2.88 1.68 -8.10
CA ASP A 127 4.07 1.74 -8.95
C ASP A 127 5.15 0.79 -8.40
N PHE A 128 5.22 -0.41 -8.99
CA PHE A 128 6.15 -1.44 -8.54
C PHE A 128 7.61 -1.08 -8.81
N GLU A 129 7.92 -0.53 -9.98
CA GLU A 129 9.28 -0.22 -10.38
C GLU A 129 9.88 0.93 -9.54
N ALA A 130 9.08 1.96 -9.24
CA ALA A 130 9.49 3.01 -8.32
C ALA A 130 9.75 2.46 -6.91
N HIS A 131 8.90 1.55 -6.43
CA HIS A 131 9.08 0.91 -5.13
C HIS A 131 10.33 0.01 -5.09
N LYS A 132 10.56 -0.77 -6.14
CA LYS A 132 11.75 -1.63 -6.30
C LYS A 132 13.02 -0.80 -6.28
N SER A 133 13.08 0.25 -7.10
CA SER A 133 14.22 1.16 -7.18
C SER A 133 14.52 1.84 -5.85
N LYS A 134 13.47 2.34 -5.18
CA LYS A 134 13.59 2.96 -3.86
C LYS A 134 14.07 1.97 -2.78
N THR A 135 13.54 0.75 -2.79
CA THR A 135 13.94 -0.28 -1.83
C THR A 135 15.40 -0.66 -2.04
N GLN A 136 15.84 -0.87 -3.28
CA GLN A 136 17.24 -1.17 -3.60
C GLN A 136 18.19 -0.05 -3.15
N LEU A 137 17.82 1.22 -3.33
CA LEU A 137 18.60 2.34 -2.82
C LEU A 137 18.71 2.31 -1.30
N MET A 138 17.60 2.09 -0.60
CA MET A 138 17.58 2.02 0.87
C MET A 138 18.39 0.84 1.42
N VAL A 139 18.43 -0.29 0.70
CA VAL A 139 19.30 -1.43 1.04
C VAL A 139 20.76 -1.05 0.88
N LYS A 140 21.13 -0.39 -0.22
CA LYS A 140 22.51 0.11 -0.44
C LYS A 140 22.94 1.13 0.62
N GLU A 141 22.01 1.96 1.10
CA GLU A 141 22.24 2.92 2.19
C GLU A 141 22.23 2.27 3.59
N GLY A 142 21.99 0.96 3.70
CA GLY A 142 21.90 0.24 4.98
C GLY A 142 20.66 0.59 5.82
N LYS A 143 19.66 1.27 5.24
CA LYS A 143 18.41 1.66 5.90
C LYS A 143 17.39 0.52 5.95
N LEU A 144 17.49 -0.44 5.02
CA LEU A 144 16.64 -1.63 4.97
C LEU A 144 17.51 -2.89 4.84
N PRO A 145 17.09 -4.03 5.42
CA PRO A 145 17.74 -5.30 5.16
C PRO A 145 17.53 -5.73 3.71
N ALA A 146 18.56 -6.36 3.13
CA ALA A 146 18.41 -7.09 1.88
C ALA A 146 17.41 -8.24 2.05
N PHE A 147 16.66 -8.54 0.99
CA PHE A 147 15.77 -9.70 1.00
C PHE A 147 16.60 -10.98 1.05
N ALA A 148 16.39 -11.79 2.08
CA ALA A 148 16.96 -13.13 2.17
C ALA A 148 16.03 -14.09 1.42
N SER A 149 16.50 -14.62 0.28
CA SER A 149 15.82 -15.63 -0.53
C SER A 149 15.76 -16.97 0.17
#